data_AF-A0A3N6PUC8-F1
#
_entry.id   AF-A0A3N6PUC8-F1
#
_cell.length_a   1.000
_cell.length_b   1.000
_cell.length_c   1.000
_cell.angle_alpha   90.00
_cell.angle_beta   90.00
_cell.angle_gamma   90.00
#
_symmetry.space_group_name_H-M   'P 1'
#
loop_
_entity.id
_entity.type
_entity.pdbx_description
1 polymer ?
#
loop_
_entity_poly.entity_id
_entity_poly.type
_entity_poly.pdbx_seq_one_letter_code
_entity_poly.pdbx_strand_id
1 'polypeptide(L)' 'MASSPNGADDDVFDQFLTDRGHTVERVGWEREYNKKQCPDCGGLHETSATTCTVCGWEPTA' A
#
# COMPACT_ATOMS: atom_id res chain seq x y z
N MET A 1 -16.85 -11.78 -13.59
CA MET A 1 -16.61 -13.20 -13.27
C MET A 1 -17.61 -13.59 -12.21
N ALA A 2 -18.42 -14.63 -12.47
CA ALA A 2 -19.48 -15.09 -11.58
C ALA A 2 -19.16 -16.52 -11.14
N SER A 3 -19.05 -16.72 -9.83
CA SER A 3 -19.10 -18.03 -9.18
C SER A 3 -19.66 -17.82 -7.77
N SER A 4 -20.91 -18.21 -7.56
CA SER A 4 -21.44 -18.52 -6.23
C SER A 4 -21.69 -20.03 -6.17
N PRO A 5 -20.98 -20.76 -5.30
CA PRO A 5 -21.40 -22.06 -4.83
C PRO A 5 -21.47 -22.09 -3.29
N ASN A 6 -22.70 -22.06 -2.76
CA ASN A 6 -23.13 -22.73 -1.53
C ASN A 6 -22.13 -22.85 -0.36
N GLY A 7 -22.04 -21.83 0.49
CA GLY A 7 -21.98 -21.87 1.98
C GLY A 7 -20.98 -22.75 2.76
N ALA A 8 -20.16 -23.58 2.11
CA ALA A 8 -19.15 -24.43 2.75
C ALA A 8 -17.74 -24.27 2.13
N ASP A 9 -17.68 -23.62 0.97
CA ASP A 9 -16.45 -23.26 0.25
C ASP A 9 -15.92 -21.89 0.70
N ASP A 10 -16.79 -21.00 1.18
CA ASP A 10 -16.44 -19.64 1.62
C ASP A 10 -15.38 -19.65 2.76
N ASP A 11 -15.53 -20.54 3.75
CA ASP A 11 -14.61 -20.69 4.88
C ASP A 11 -13.18 -21.07 4.46
N VAL A 12 -13.01 -21.91 3.43
CA VAL A 12 -11.67 -22.32 2.96
C VAL A 12 -11.02 -21.26 2.08
N PHE A 13 -11.83 -20.47 1.38
CA PHE A 13 -11.37 -19.30 0.62
C PHE A 13 -10.96 -18.15 1.57
N ASP A 14 -11.72 -17.89 2.63
CA ASP A 14 -11.37 -16.90 3.67
C ASP A 14 -10.09 -17.28 4.44
N GLN A 15 -9.89 -18.57 4.70
CA GLN A 15 -8.65 -19.07 5.30
C GLN A 15 -7.43 -18.82 4.39
N PHE A 16 -7.58 -18.98 3.07
CA PHE A 16 -6.53 -18.70 2.09
C PHE A 16 -6.16 -17.20 2.01
N LEU A 17 -7.14 -16.31 2.15
CA LEU A 17 -6.94 -14.85 2.13
C LEU A 17 -6.31 -14.34 3.44
N THR A 18 -6.63 -14.99 4.56
CA THR A 18 -6.06 -14.67 5.89
C THR A 18 -4.62 -15.18 6.03
N ASP A 19 -4.34 -16.41 5.55
CA ASP A 19 -3.00 -17.02 5.64
C ASP A 19 -1.96 -16.29 4.78
N ARG A 20 -2.40 -15.75 3.64
CA ARG A 20 -1.60 -14.85 2.79
C ARG A 20 -1.86 -13.38 3.07
N GLY A 21 -2.26 -13.08 4.31
CA GLY A 21 -2.62 -11.74 4.77
C GLY A 21 -1.74 -10.69 4.12
N HIS A 22 -2.36 -9.92 3.22
CA HIS A 22 -1.71 -8.78 2.60
C HIS A 22 -1.30 -7.86 3.75
N THR A 23 -0.03 -7.93 4.13
CA THR A 23 0.60 -6.89 4.95
C THR A 23 0.42 -5.62 4.15
N VAL A 24 -0.53 -4.78 4.59
CA VAL A 24 -0.66 -3.43 4.08
C VAL A 24 0.57 -2.71 4.63
N GLU A 25 1.67 -2.86 3.90
CA GLU A 25 2.91 -2.18 4.24
C GLU A 25 2.54 -0.70 4.30
N ARG A 26 2.84 -0.06 5.44
CA ARG A 26 2.61 1.36 5.60
C ARG A 26 3.28 2.06 4.43
N VAL A 27 2.48 2.68 3.57
CA VAL A 27 2.95 3.40 2.39
C VAL A 27 3.70 4.63 2.88
N GLY A 28 5.02 4.50 2.93
CA GLY A 28 5.94 5.56 3.32
C GLY A 28 6.62 6.17 2.10
N TRP A 29 7.49 7.16 2.33
CA TRP A 29 8.35 7.70 1.29
C TRP A 29 9.25 6.61 0.72
N GLU A 30 9.24 6.45 -0.61
CA GLU A 30 10.19 5.58 -1.31
C GLU A 30 11.59 6.23 -1.29
N ARG A 31 12.66 5.44 -1.14
CA ARG A 31 14.03 5.98 -1.03
C ARG A 31 14.82 5.68 -2.30
N GLU A 32 15.12 6.71 -3.07
CA GLU A 32 15.98 6.63 -4.25
C GLU A 32 17.22 7.50 -4.04
N TYR A 33 18.42 6.89 -4.03
CA TYR A 33 19.71 7.61 -4.05
C TYR A 33 19.82 8.81 -3.08
N ASN A 34 19.38 8.64 -1.82
CA ASN A 34 19.33 9.68 -0.77
C ASN A 34 18.25 10.76 -0.94
N LYS A 35 17.24 10.52 -1.77
CA LYS A 35 16.04 11.35 -1.84
C LYS A 35 14.80 10.54 -1.48
N LYS A 36 13.76 11.25 -1.08
CA LYS A 36 12.43 10.71 -0.82
C LYS A 36 11.59 10.89 -2.08
N GLN A 37 11.00 9.82 -2.59
CA GLN A 37 10.10 9.83 -3.72
C GLN A 37 8.66 9.65 -3.26
N CYS A 38 7.77 10.50 -3.75
CA CYS A 38 6.35 10.44 -3.46
C CYS A 38 5.75 9.24 -4.21
N PRO A 39 5.09 8.30 -3.52
CA PRO A 39 4.50 7.12 -4.16
C PRO A 39 3.28 7.44 -5.01
N ASP A 40 2.66 8.60 -4.78
CA ASP A 40 1.43 9.02 -5.46
C ASP A 40 1.69 9.71 -6.81
N CYS A 41 2.70 10.60 -6.86
CA CYS A 41 2.99 11.39 -8.06
C CYS A 41 4.42 11.22 -8.62
N GLY A 42 5.29 10.45 -7.96
CA GLY A 42 6.70 10.28 -8.35
C GLY A 42 7.60 11.47 -8.06
N GLY A 43 7.12 12.50 -7.36
CA GLY A 43 7.92 13.68 -7.01
C GLY A 43 9.11 13.37 -6.11
N LEU A 44 10.29 13.91 -6.43
CA LEU A 44 11.52 13.74 -5.64
C LEU A 44 11.72 14.90 -4.66
N HIS A 45 11.99 14.56 -3.40
CA HIS A 45 12.15 15.49 -2.29
C HIS A 45 13.40 15.17 -1.45
N GLU A 46 13.84 16.14 -0.66
CA GLU A 46 14.91 15.96 0.32
C GLU A 46 14.48 14.97 1.43
N THR A 47 15.45 14.32 2.08
CA THR A 47 15.18 13.32 3.14
C THR A 47 14.44 13.89 4.34
N SER A 48 14.54 15.20 4.57
CA SER A 48 13.82 15.95 5.60
C SER A 48 12.37 16.29 5.24
N ALA A 49 11.92 16.02 4.01
CA ALA A 49 10.54 16.31 3.61
C ALA A 49 9.53 15.43 4.36
N THR A 50 8.51 16.07 4.90
CA THR A 50 7.36 15.43 5.55
C THR A 50 6.14 15.36 4.63
N THR A 51 6.03 16.28 3.66
CA THR A 51 4.89 16.42 2.76
C THR A 51 5.37 16.62 1.32
N CYS A 52 4.66 16.02 0.35
CA CYS A 52 4.92 16.24 -1.06
C CYS A 52 4.42 17.62 -1.49
N THR A 53 5.33 18.49 -1.95
CA THR A 53 4.97 19.84 -2.43
C THR A 53 4.28 19.85 -3.79
N VAL A 54 4.17 18.70 -4.47
CA VAL A 54 3.54 18.57 -5.79
C VAL A 54 2.06 18.21 -5.65
N CYS A 55 1.74 17.13 -4.93
CA CYS A 55 0.37 16.64 -4.77
C CYS A 55 -0.19 16.75 -3.33
N GLY A 56 0.61 17.21 -2.36
CA GLY A 56 0.18 17.35 -0.96
C GLY A 56 0.22 16.06 -0.15
N TRP A 57 0.71 14.95 -0.70
CA TRP A 57 0.77 13.66 -0.01
C TRP A 57 1.64 13.71 1.26
N GLU A 58 1.16 13.07 2.33
CA GLU A 58 1.87 12.87 3.60
C GLU A 58 1.73 11.41 4.07
N PRO A 59 2.78 10.80 4.63
CA PRO A 59 2.70 9.44 5.14
C PRO A 59 1.79 9.38 6.37
N THR A 60 0.73 8.58 6.31
CA THR A 60 -0.12 8.34 7.48
C THR A 60 0.63 7.48 8.51
N ALA A 61 0.55 7.88 9.78
CA ALA A 61 1.36 7.36 10.88
C ALA A 61 1.06 5.93 11.32
#